data_AF-A0A0G1U3Q2-F1
#
_entry.id   AF-A0A0G1U3Q2-F1
#
_cell.length_a   1.000
_cell.length_b   1.000
_cell.length_c   1.000
_cell.angle_alpha   90.00
_cell.angle_beta   90.00
_cell.angle_gamma   90.00
#
_symmetry.space_group_name_H-M   'P 1'
#
loop_
_entity.id
_entity.type
_entity.pdbx_description
1 polymer ?
#
loop_
_entity_poly.entity_id
_entity_poly.type
_entity_poly.pdbx_seq_one_letter_code
_entity_poly.pdbx_strand_id
1 'polypeptide(L)'
;MEIEHEPAGKESLFEELTMKRFIEVRSILPEDFGVIEELSKFPSDLITEQLHNVFNVYKERSVKELARLAEGEKSGRRRYVYELARTFGGKYGWAAGWNLVGVLEDRNVPYTVKDIEELK
;
A
#
# COMPACT_ATOMS: atom_id res chain seq x y z
N MET A 1 1.05 27.93 31.85
CA MET A 1 0.14 27.24 30.91
C MET A 1 1.01 26.68 29.82
N GLU A 2 1.47 25.46 30.00
CA GLU A 2 2.04 24.69 28.91
C GLU A 2 0.87 24.29 28.01
N ILE A 3 0.90 24.75 26.76
CA ILE A 3 -0.04 24.29 25.75
C ILE A 3 0.49 22.94 25.31
N GLU A 4 -0.04 21.87 25.89
CA GLU A 4 0.14 20.52 25.38
C GLU A 4 -0.44 20.50 23.94
N HIS A 5 0.45 20.44 22.94
CA HIS A 5 0.05 20.06 21.61
C HIS A 5 -0.24 18.56 21.62
N GLU A 6 -1.51 18.21 21.82
CA GLU A 6 -1.99 16.89 21.43
C GLU A 6 -1.62 16.66 19.96
N PRO A 7 -1.03 15.51 19.58
CA PRO A 7 -0.74 15.23 18.20
C PRO A 7 -2.08 15.22 17.46
N ALA A 8 -2.23 16.14 16.49
CA ALA A 8 -3.41 16.25 15.64
C ALA A 8 -3.84 14.83 15.24
N GLY A 9 -5.03 14.42 15.71
CA GLY A 9 -5.51 13.05 15.56
C GLY A 9 -5.47 12.69 14.09
N LYS A 10 -4.60 11.74 13.72
CA LYS A 10 -4.63 11.15 12.39
C LYS A 10 -6.01 10.53 12.26
N GLU A 11 -6.81 11.04 11.32
CA GLU A 11 -8.04 10.37 10.92
C GLU A 11 -7.72 8.89 10.66
N SER A 12 -8.59 8.00 11.11
CA SER A 12 -8.47 6.57 10.79
C SER A 12 -8.38 6.42 9.26
N LEU A 13 -7.55 5.50 8.77
CA LEU A 13 -7.31 5.28 7.34
C LEU A 13 -8.62 5.19 6.54
N PHE A 14 -9.61 4.48 7.09
CA PHE A 14 -10.91 4.27 6.44
C PHE A 14 -11.87 5.45 6.62
N GLU A 15 -11.51 6.43 7.45
CA GLU A 15 -12.22 7.69 7.58
C GLU A 15 -11.76 8.74 6.54
N GLU A 16 -10.54 8.60 6.00
CA GLU A 16 -9.98 9.48 4.96
C GLU A 16 -10.87 9.49 3.70
N LEU A 17 -11.24 10.68 3.23
CA LEU A 17 -12.16 10.86 2.09
C LEU A 17 -11.71 10.11 0.84
N THR A 18 -10.42 10.13 0.53
CA THR A 18 -9.84 9.45 -0.63
C THR A 18 -9.97 7.93 -0.51
N MET A 19 -9.72 7.37 0.67
CA MET A 19 -9.85 5.94 0.93
C MET A 19 -11.32 5.49 0.88
N LYS A 20 -12.25 6.25 1.47
CA LYS A 20 -13.70 5.97 1.37
C LYS A 20 -14.17 5.90 -0.07
N ARG A 21 -13.81 6.91 -0.87
CA ARG A 21 -14.18 6.97 -2.29
C ARG A 21 -13.59 5.79 -3.06
N PHE A 22 -12.35 5.42 -2.78
CA PHE A 22 -11.72 4.26 -3.40
C PHE A 22 -12.48 2.97 -3.07
N ILE A 23 -12.78 2.73 -1.79
CA ILE A 23 -13.52 1.55 -1.33
C ILE A 23 -14.89 1.46 -1.99
N GLU A 24 -15.63 2.56 -2.05
CA GLU A 24 -16.95 2.62 -2.66
C GLU A 24 -16.88 2.35 -4.18
N VAL A 25 -16.03 3.08 -4.90
CA VAL A 25 -15.92 2.99 -6.37
C VAL A 25 -15.40 1.63 -6.83
N ARG A 26 -14.48 1.02 -6.07
CA ARG A 26 -13.92 -0.30 -6.39
C ARG A 26 -14.67 -1.45 -5.73
N SER A 27 -15.72 -1.15 -4.96
CA SER A 27 -16.54 -2.13 -4.23
C SER A 27 -15.68 -3.08 -3.40
N ILE A 28 -14.73 -2.50 -2.65
CA ILE A 28 -13.83 -3.27 -1.79
C ILE A 28 -14.62 -3.81 -0.59
N LEU A 29 -14.49 -5.11 -0.36
CA LEU A 29 -15.19 -5.80 0.71
C LEU A 29 -14.48 -5.61 2.06
N PRO A 30 -15.23 -5.52 3.17
CA PRO A 30 -14.65 -5.31 4.51
C PRO A 30 -13.60 -6.34 4.92
N GLU A 31 -13.70 -7.60 4.48
CA GLU A 31 -12.72 -8.63 4.84
C GLU A 31 -11.31 -8.37 4.28
N ASP A 32 -11.16 -7.51 3.26
CA ASP A 32 -9.86 -7.16 2.69
C ASP A 32 -9.28 -5.86 3.25
N PHE A 33 -9.98 -5.20 4.17
CA PHE A 33 -9.49 -3.96 4.80
C PHE A 33 -8.17 -4.21 5.53
N GLY A 34 -7.96 -5.40 6.10
CA GLY A 34 -6.68 -5.76 6.72
C GLY A 34 -5.50 -5.69 5.74
N VAL A 35 -5.68 -6.10 4.48
CA VAL A 35 -4.61 -6.02 3.45
C VAL A 35 -4.28 -4.56 3.13
N ILE A 36 -5.31 -3.72 3.01
CA ILE A 36 -5.15 -2.28 2.77
C ILE A 36 -4.44 -1.62 3.96
N GLU A 37 -4.87 -1.92 5.18
CA GLU A 37 -4.28 -1.37 6.40
C GLU A 37 -2.81 -1.75 6.53
N GLU A 38 -2.45 -3.01 6.26
CA GLU A 38 -1.06 -3.48 6.24
C GLU A 38 -0.23 -2.75 5.18
N LEU A 39 -0.72 -2.64 3.93
CA LEU A 39 -0.05 -1.89 2.87
C LEU A 39 0.16 -0.41 3.26
N SER A 40 -0.78 0.15 4.01
CA SER A 40 -0.75 1.55 4.41
C SER A 40 0.31 1.88 5.47
N LYS A 41 0.89 0.87 6.13
CA LYS A 41 1.95 1.02 7.12
C LYS A 41 3.33 1.17 6.48
N PHE A 42 3.46 0.90 5.18
CA PHE A 42 4.72 1.06 4.49
C PHE A 42 4.95 2.52 4.07
N PRO A 43 6.21 2.96 4.01
CA PRO A 43 6.56 4.28 3.47
C PRO A 43 6.03 4.46 2.04
N SER A 44 5.47 5.63 1.74
CA SER A 44 4.87 5.93 0.43
C SER A 44 5.90 5.81 -0.69
N ASP A 45 7.15 6.19 -0.45
CA ASP A 45 8.25 6.00 -1.40
C ASP A 45 8.49 4.51 -1.69
N LEU A 46 8.42 3.64 -0.68
CA LEU A 46 8.56 2.19 -0.89
C LEU A 46 7.41 1.65 -1.73
N ILE A 47 6.17 2.06 -1.43
CA ILE A 47 4.98 1.71 -2.22
C ILE A 47 5.16 2.17 -3.67
N THR A 48 5.63 3.40 -3.89
CA THR A 48 5.87 3.97 -5.22
C THR A 48 6.92 3.15 -5.97
N GLU A 49 8.10 2.96 -5.36
CA GLU A 49 9.22 2.25 -5.96
C GLU A 49 8.88 0.80 -6.33
N GLN A 50 8.19 0.09 -5.43
CA GLN A 50 7.92 -1.34 -5.61
C GLN A 50 6.65 -1.60 -6.44
N LEU A 51 5.59 -0.79 -6.29
CA LEU A 51 4.25 -1.17 -6.79
C LEU A 51 3.75 -0.31 -7.94
N HIS A 52 4.01 1.01 -7.94
CA HIS A 52 3.49 1.93 -8.96
C HIS A 52 3.89 1.46 -10.36
N ASN A 53 5.18 1.26 -10.58
CA ASN A 53 5.69 0.83 -11.88
C ASN A 53 5.16 -0.56 -12.26
N VAL A 54 4.96 -1.46 -11.30
CA VAL A 54 4.46 -2.81 -11.58
C VAL A 54 3.04 -2.75 -12.12
N PHE A 55 2.14 -2.02 -11.46
CA PHE A 55 0.75 -1.92 -11.94
C PHE A 55 0.62 -1.08 -13.21
N ASN A 56 1.42 -0.01 -13.36
CA ASN A 56 1.38 0.84 -14.56
C ASN A 56 1.91 0.12 -15.82
N VAL A 57 3.07 -0.54 -15.71
CA VAL A 57 3.77 -1.15 -16.85
C VAL A 57 3.16 -2.48 -17.23
N TYR A 58 2.87 -3.34 -16.24
CA TYR A 58 2.45 -4.71 -16.52
C TYR A 58 0.93 -4.87 -16.62
N LYS A 59 0.14 -3.91 -16.08
CA LYS A 59 -1.33 -3.88 -16.17
C LYS A 59 -1.94 -5.24 -15.83
N GLU A 60 -2.62 -5.90 -16.76
CA GLU A 60 -3.25 -7.22 -16.58
C GLU A 60 -2.28 -8.31 -16.11
N ARG A 61 -0.97 -8.13 -16.37
CA ARG A 61 0.09 -9.06 -15.96
C ARG A 61 0.71 -8.71 -14.61
N SER A 62 0.30 -7.62 -13.95
CA SER A 62 0.89 -7.15 -12.69
C SER A 62 0.86 -8.22 -11.60
N VAL A 63 -0.23 -8.98 -11.45
CA VAL A 63 -0.35 -10.03 -10.43
C VAL A 63 0.69 -11.14 -10.64
N LYS A 64 0.95 -11.53 -11.89
CA LYS A 64 1.98 -12.50 -12.23
C LYS A 64 3.38 -11.94 -11.96
N GLU A 65 3.59 -10.67 -12.28
CA GLU A 65 4.87 -10.01 -12.06
C GLU A 65 5.17 -9.83 -10.56
N LEU A 66 4.18 -9.47 -9.75
CA LEU A 66 4.30 -9.38 -8.29
C LEU A 66 4.70 -10.73 -7.68
N ALA A 67 4.14 -11.84 -8.17
CA ALA A 67 4.56 -13.18 -7.74
C ALA A 67 6.04 -13.45 -8.07
N ARG A 68 6.46 -13.14 -9.31
CA ARG A 68 7.84 -13.29 -9.76
C ARG A 68 8.81 -12.44 -8.95
N LEU A 69 8.44 -11.20 -8.62
CA LEU A 69 9.23 -10.29 -7.80
C LEU A 69 9.35 -10.80 -6.36
N ALA A 70 8.25 -11.26 -5.75
CA ALA A 70 8.27 -11.82 -4.40
C ALA A 70 9.20 -13.05 -4.30
N GLU A 71 9.17 -13.94 -5.28
CA GLU A 71 10.03 -15.14 -5.33
C GLU A 71 11.53 -14.80 -5.42
N GLY A 72 11.88 -13.74 -6.14
CA GLY A 72 13.26 -13.31 -6.34
C GLY A 72 13.80 -12.33 -5.28
N GLU A 73 12.93 -11.76 -4.46
CA GLU A 73 13.28 -10.73 -3.49
C GLU A 73 13.98 -11.31 -2.26
N LYS A 74 15.06 -10.67 -1.81
CA LYS A 74 15.85 -11.07 -0.63
C LYS A 74 15.38 -10.35 0.63
N SER A 75 14.96 -9.09 0.51
CA SER A 75 14.41 -8.33 1.63
C SER A 75 13.03 -8.88 1.99
N GLY A 76 12.89 -9.40 3.22
CA GLY A 76 11.59 -9.87 3.73
C GLY A 76 10.53 -8.77 3.68
N ARG A 77 10.93 -7.51 3.94
CA ARG A 77 10.05 -6.35 3.90
C ARG A 77 9.52 -6.08 2.50
N ARG A 78 10.39 -6.03 1.49
CA ARG A 78 9.98 -5.83 0.07
C ARG A 78 9.13 -7.00 -0.43
N ARG A 79 9.52 -8.23 -0.09
CA ARG A 79 8.74 -9.43 -0.44
C ARG A 79 7.31 -9.33 0.08
N TYR A 80 7.15 -8.93 1.34
CA TYR A 80 5.83 -8.83 1.95
C TYR A 80 4.96 -7.76 1.29
N VAL A 81 5.53 -6.62 0.87
CA VAL A 81 4.82 -5.61 0.06
C VAL A 81 4.29 -6.21 -1.25
N TYR A 82 5.11 -6.99 -1.97
CA TYR A 82 4.69 -7.66 -3.20
C TYR A 82 3.58 -8.69 -2.96
N GLU A 83 3.64 -9.45 -1.87
CA GLU A 83 2.64 -10.46 -1.51
C GLU A 83 1.29 -9.84 -1.15
N LEU A 84 1.28 -8.74 -0.38
CA LEU A 84 0.07 -7.99 -0.07
C LEU A 84 -0.55 -7.39 -1.34
N ALA A 85 0.27 -6.75 -2.18
CA ALA A 85 -0.18 -6.18 -3.45
C ALA A 85 -0.72 -7.24 -4.41
N ARG A 86 -0.07 -8.42 -4.46
CA ARG A 86 -0.54 -9.57 -5.25
C ARG A 86 -1.87 -10.09 -4.73
N THR A 87 -2.03 -10.20 -3.42
CA THR A 87 -3.27 -10.64 -2.78
C THR A 87 -4.43 -9.71 -3.16
N PHE A 88 -4.24 -8.41 -3.00
CA PHE A 88 -5.24 -7.41 -3.35
C PHE A 88 -5.52 -7.38 -4.87
N GLY A 89 -4.47 -7.26 -5.69
CA GLY A 89 -4.59 -7.20 -7.15
C GLY A 89 -5.14 -8.48 -7.77
N GLY A 90 -4.94 -9.64 -7.14
CA GLY A 90 -5.50 -10.92 -7.55
C GLY A 90 -7.01 -10.99 -7.37
N LYS A 91 -7.55 -10.38 -6.31
CA LYS A 91 -9.00 -10.33 -6.03
C LYS A 91 -9.71 -9.25 -6.83
N TYR A 92 -9.13 -8.04 -6.90
CA TYR A 92 -9.79 -6.85 -7.47
C TYR A 92 -9.30 -6.42 -8.85
N GLY A 93 -8.25 -7.08 -9.36
CA GLY A 93 -7.66 -6.77 -10.66
C GLY A 93 -6.65 -5.61 -10.62
N TRP A 94 -5.92 -5.46 -11.72
CA TRP A 94 -4.81 -4.52 -11.82
C TRP A 94 -5.22 -3.05 -11.67
N ALA A 95 -6.39 -2.66 -12.18
CA ALA A 95 -6.87 -1.28 -12.11
C ALA A 95 -7.22 -0.89 -10.67
N ALA A 96 -7.77 -1.80 -9.87
CA ALA A 96 -8.00 -1.56 -8.45
C ALA A 96 -6.67 -1.49 -7.69
N GLY A 97 -5.72 -2.38 -7.98
CA GLY A 97 -4.38 -2.35 -7.39
C GLY A 97 -3.62 -1.05 -7.69
N TRP A 98 -3.68 -0.58 -8.94
CA TRP A 98 -3.13 0.71 -9.35
C TRP A 98 -3.75 1.88 -8.57
N ASN A 99 -5.09 1.91 -8.49
CA ASN A 99 -5.78 2.97 -7.76
C ASN A 99 -5.44 2.94 -6.26
N LEU A 100 -5.34 1.76 -5.65
CA LEU A 100 -4.94 1.63 -4.25
C LEU A 100 -3.55 2.23 -4.03
N VAL A 101 -2.60 1.88 -4.90
CA VAL A 101 -1.24 2.42 -4.84
C VAL A 101 -1.27 3.95 -4.88
N GLY A 102 -2.00 4.56 -5.81
CA GLY A 102 -2.15 6.03 -5.85
C GLY A 102 -2.73 6.63 -4.56
N VAL A 103 -3.75 5.99 -3.97
CA VAL A 103 -4.29 6.44 -2.67
C VAL A 103 -3.25 6.38 -1.55
N LEU A 104 -2.41 5.34 -1.53
CA LEU A 104 -1.37 5.18 -0.50
C LEU A 104 -0.16 6.10 -0.71
N GLU A 105 0.15 6.44 -1.95
CA GLU A 105 1.17 7.42 -2.30
C GLU A 105 0.82 8.82 -1.76
N ASP A 106 -0.43 9.24 -1.98
CA ASP A 106 -0.92 10.56 -1.55
C ASP A 106 -0.87 10.76 -0.02
N ARG A 107 -0.76 9.67 0.77
CA ARG A 107 -0.64 9.74 2.23
C ARG A 107 0.73 10.22 2.70
N ASN A 108 1.75 10.24 1.84
CA ASN A 108 3.09 10.75 2.15
C ASN A 108 3.68 10.19 3.46
N VAL A 109 3.53 8.89 3.71
CA VAL A 109 4.06 8.21 4.89
C VAL A 109 5.59 8.15 4.77
N PRO A 110 6.36 8.79 5.67
CA PRO A 110 7.81 8.82 5.56
C PRO A 110 8.44 7.51 6.01
N TYR A 111 9.67 7.24 5.54
CA TYR A 111 10.52 6.20 6.11
C TYR A 111 10.83 6.47 7.58
N THR A 112 10.74 5.41 8.39
CA THR A 112 11.32 5.38 9.74
C THR A 112 12.71 4.75 9.72
N VAL A 113 13.47 4.93 10.80
CA VAL A 113 14.79 4.26 10.97
C VAL A 113 14.66 2.75 10.87
N LYS A 114 13.61 2.18 11.50
CA LYS A 114 13.32 0.75 11.44
C LYS A 114 13.07 0.27 10.02
N ASP A 115 12.34 1.04 9.21
CA ASP A 115 12.10 0.69 7.81
C ASP A 115 13.42 0.56 7.03
N ILE A 116 14.35 1.49 7.25
CA ILE A 116 15.65 1.50 6.58
C ILE A 116 16.51 0.29 7.00
N GLU A 117 16.41 -0.12 8.26
CA GLU A 117 17.12 -1.31 8.76
C GLU A 117 16.59 -2.61 8.16
N GLU A 118 15.26 -2.73 7.98
CA GLU A 118 14.60 -3.90 7.39
C GLU A 118 14.73 -4.00 5.87
N LEU A 119 15.26 -2.95 5.22
CA LEU A 119 15.56 -2.93 3.78
C LEU A 119 16.95 -3.48 3.43
N LYS A 120 17.83 -3.70 4.42
CA LYS A 120 19.19 -4.26 4.24
C LYS A 120 19.17 -5.77 4.05
#